data_AF-X0Z2T2-F1
#
_entry.id   AF-X0Z2T2-F1
#
_cell.length_a   1.000
_cell.length_b   1.000
_cell.length_c   1.000
_cell.angle_alpha   90.00
_cell.angle_beta   90.00
_cell.angle_gamma   90.00
#
_symmetry.space_group_name_H-M   'P 1'
#
loop_
_entity.id
_entity.type
_entity.pdbx_description
1 polymer ?
#
loop_
_entity_poly.entity_id
_entity_poly.type
_entity_poly.pdbx_seq_one_letter_code
_entity_poly.pdbx_strand_id
1 'polypeptide(L)'
;MRSKITKKIFFITITISIIIIALLNLSACKRLGEMQESMETFKVTRGDIIQTVTTSGYVDSSEQNDYSLSASGKVLCALSKGDAFSKGDVLIEIDDSRQELLITQAEENLNTAYS
;
A
#
# COMPACT_ATOMS: atom_id res chain seq x y z
N MET A 1 -86.96 -47.04 -32.71
CA MET A 1 -86.62 -45.63 -32.44
C MET A 1 -85.36 -45.53 -31.55
N ARG A 2 -84.16 -45.86 -32.07
CA ARG A 2 -82.93 -46.04 -31.25
C ARG A 2 -81.71 -45.21 -31.72
N SER A 3 -81.91 -44.22 -32.60
CA SER A 3 -80.84 -43.44 -33.25
C SER A 3 -80.60 -42.03 -32.66
N LYS A 4 -81.58 -41.43 -31.98
CA LYS A 4 -81.43 -40.08 -31.41
C LYS A 4 -80.66 -40.05 -30.08
N ILE A 5 -80.76 -41.11 -29.26
CA ILE A 5 -80.15 -41.18 -27.93
C ILE A 5 -78.64 -41.45 -28.02
N THR A 6 -78.20 -42.32 -28.94
CA THR A 6 -76.78 -42.60 -29.18
C THR A 6 -76.03 -41.40 -29.74
N LYS A 7 -76.66 -40.62 -30.64
CA LYS A 7 -76.11 -39.35 -31.13
C LYS A 7 -75.95 -38.33 -29.99
N LYS A 8 -76.93 -38.21 -29.10
CA LYS A 8 -76.88 -37.28 -27.96
C LYS A 8 -75.76 -37.66 -26.96
N ILE A 9 -75.60 -38.95 -26.68
CA ILE A 9 -74.50 -39.45 -25.83
C ILE A 9 -73.15 -39.20 -26.51
N PHE A 10 -73.04 -39.43 -27.82
CA PHE A 10 -71.80 -39.17 -28.58
C PHE A 10 -71.39 -37.69 -28.55
N PHE A 11 -72.33 -36.77 -28.71
CA PHE A 11 -72.06 -35.34 -28.56
C PHE A 11 -71.61 -34.98 -27.14
N ILE A 12 -72.27 -35.51 -26.12
CA ILE A 12 -71.89 -35.27 -24.70
C ILE A 12 -70.45 -35.78 -24.43
N THR A 13 -70.11 -36.97 -24.91
CA THR A 13 -68.75 -37.52 -24.73
C THR A 13 -67.68 -36.70 -25.45
N ILE A 14 -67.99 -36.17 -26.63
CA ILE A 14 -67.08 -35.28 -27.37
C ILE A 14 -66.88 -33.96 -26.61
N THR A 15 -67.95 -33.35 -26.10
CA THR A 15 -67.84 -32.08 -25.36
C THR A 15 -67.02 -32.26 -24.09
N ILE A 16 -67.22 -33.36 -23.35
CA ILE A 16 -66.43 -33.67 -22.15
C ILE A 16 -64.95 -33.88 -22.50
N SER A 17 -64.66 -34.61 -23.58
CA SER A 17 -63.28 -34.85 -24.01
C SER A 17 -62.56 -33.54 -24.39
N ILE A 18 -63.24 -32.64 -25.11
CA ILE A 18 -62.70 -31.32 -25.47
C ILE A 18 -62.42 -30.47 -24.21
N ILE A 19 -63.32 -30.50 -23.22
CA ILE A 19 -63.13 -29.78 -21.96
C ILE A 19 -61.91 -30.32 -21.19
N ILE A 20 -61.72 -31.63 -21.15
CA ILE A 20 -60.56 -32.25 -20.48
C ILE A 20 -59.25 -31.86 -21.17
N ILE A 21 -59.21 -31.91 -22.51
CA ILE A 21 -58.04 -31.51 -23.29
C ILE A 21 -57.72 -30.02 -23.06
N ALA A 22 -58.74 -29.15 -23.03
CA ALA A 22 -58.55 -27.74 -22.75
C ALA A 22 -57.99 -27.47 -21.34
N LEU A 23 -58.47 -28.20 -20.32
CA LEU A 23 -57.98 -28.08 -18.94
C LEU A 23 -56.53 -28.57 -18.77
N LEU A 24 -56.14 -29.64 -19.49
CA LEU A 24 -54.77 -30.15 -19.46
C LEU A 24 -53.78 -29.17 -20.11
N ASN A 25 -54.15 -28.55 -21.24
CA ASN A 25 -53.31 -27.55 -21.91
C ASN A 25 -53.15 -26.27 -21.08
N LEU A 26 -54.20 -25.84 -20.37
CA LEU A 26 -54.12 -24.69 -19.47
C LEU A 26 -53.16 -24.93 -18.28
N SER A 27 -53.05 -26.18 -17.84
CA SER A 27 -52.18 -26.57 -16.73
C SER A 27 -50.70 -26.63 -17.15
N ALA A 28 -50.42 -27.00 -18.39
CA ALA A 28 -49.06 -27.06 -18.93
C ALA A 28 -48.45 -25.66 -19.15
N CYS A 29 -49.25 -24.70 -19.63
CA CYS A 29 -48.78 -23.32 -19.84
C CYS A 29 -48.44 -22.58 -18.53
N LYS A 30 -49.02 -22.97 -17.39
CA LYS A 30 -48.70 -22.34 -16.10
C LYS A 30 -47.34 -22.73 -15.52
N ARG A 31 -46.75 -23.86 -15.95
CA ARG A 31 -45.44 -24.32 -15.47
C ARG A 31 -44.24 -23.71 -16.18
N LEU A 32 -44.42 -23.10 -17.36
CA LEU A 32 -43.34 -22.41 -18.08
C LEU A 32 -43.06 -20.99 -17.57
N GLY A 33 -43.97 -20.40 -16.79
CA GLY A 33 -43.79 -19.06 -16.21
C GLY A 33 -42.92 -19.02 -14.95
N GLU A 34 -42.58 -20.18 -14.37
CA GLU A 34 -41.78 -20.29 -13.14
C GLU A 34 -40.32 -20.71 -13.39
N MET A 35 -39.85 -20.79 -14.65
CA MET A 35 -38.40 -20.77 -14.93
C MET A 35 -37.91 -19.32 -14.93
N GLN A 36 -38.11 -18.62 -13.82
CA GLN A 36 -37.35 -17.44 -13.54
C GLN A 36 -35.99 -17.95 -13.07
N GLU A 37 -34.98 -17.90 -13.95
CA GLU A 37 -33.59 -18.11 -13.57
C GLU A 37 -33.34 -17.32 -12.28
N SER A 38 -33.16 -18.03 -11.18
CA SER A 38 -33.02 -17.41 -9.87
C SER A 38 -31.66 -16.74 -9.85
N MET A 39 -31.60 -15.46 -10.22
CA MET A 39 -30.38 -14.68 -10.09
C MET A 39 -30.06 -14.58 -8.60
N GLU A 40 -28.93 -15.16 -8.20
CA GLU A 40 -28.42 -15.04 -6.85
C GLU A 40 -27.98 -13.60 -6.62
N THR A 41 -28.59 -12.97 -5.62
CA THR A 41 -28.22 -11.63 -5.17
C THR A 41 -27.84 -11.69 -3.70
N PHE A 42 -26.92 -10.82 -3.30
CA PHE A 42 -26.54 -10.66 -1.90
C PHE A 42 -26.68 -9.20 -1.47
N LYS A 43 -27.08 -9.01 -0.22
CA LYS A 43 -27.28 -7.69 0.36
C LYS A 43 -25.93 -7.07 0.69
N VAL A 44 -25.59 -5.97 0.04
CA VAL A 44 -24.38 -5.20 0.35
C VAL A 44 -24.68 -4.23 1.49
N THR A 45 -23.83 -4.22 2.50
CA THR A 45 -23.89 -3.26 3.62
C THR A 45 -22.81 -2.21 3.46
N ARG A 46 -23.13 -0.94 3.74
CA ARG A 46 -22.12 0.11 3.83
C ARG A 46 -21.22 -0.18 5.02
N GLY A 47 -19.91 -0.10 4.81
CA GLY A 47 -18.88 -0.17 5.83
C GLY A 47 -17.64 0.59 5.36
N ASP A 48 -16.72 0.84 6.27
CA ASP A 48 -15.48 1.55 5.97
C ASP A 48 -14.45 0.58 5.38
N ILE A 49 -13.70 1.05 4.38
CA ILE A 49 -12.60 0.29 3.77
C ILE A 49 -11.29 0.92 4.25
N ILE A 50 -10.51 0.16 5.00
CA ILE A 50 -9.16 0.56 5.41
C ILE A 50 -8.17 -0.06 4.43
N GLN A 51 -7.47 0.76 3.66
CA GLN A 51 -6.42 0.33 2.76
C GLN A 51 -5.06 0.74 3.33
N THR A 52 -4.23 -0.24 3.66
CA THR A 52 -2.83 0.00 4.03
C THR A 52 -1.96 -0.14 2.80
N VAL A 53 -1.15 0.88 2.51
CA VAL A 53 -0.15 0.84 1.45
C VAL A 53 1.22 0.72 2.10
N THR A 54 1.91 -0.39 1.83
CA THR A 54 3.28 -0.61 2.28
C THR A 54 4.24 -0.23 1.18
N THR A 55 5.24 0.57 1.50
CA THR A 55 6.32 0.96 0.60
C THR A 55 7.67 0.67 1.25
N SER A 56 8.70 0.55 0.43
CA SER A 56 10.08 0.37 0.86
C SER A 56 10.92 1.56 0.40
N GLY A 57 11.89 1.95 1.21
CA GLY A 57 12.86 2.98 0.89
C GLY A 57 14.10 2.85 1.76
N TYR A 58 15.11 3.66 1.48
CA TYR A 58 16.32 3.75 2.28
C TYR A 58 16.23 4.94 3.23
N VAL A 59 16.77 4.78 4.44
CA VAL A 59 16.97 5.88 5.38
C VAL A 59 18.43 6.29 5.29
N ASP A 60 18.68 7.57 5.08
CA ASP A 60 20.01 8.15 4.98
C ASP A 60 20.18 9.25 6.04
N SER A 61 21.43 9.65 6.28
CA SER A 61 21.76 10.74 7.19
C SER A 61 21.27 12.07 6.64
N SER A 62 20.82 12.96 7.52
CA SER A 62 20.51 14.34 7.14
C SER A 62 21.77 15.12 6.73
N GLU A 63 22.93 14.73 7.28
CA GLU A 63 24.22 15.38 7.03
C GLU A 63 25.33 14.33 6.90
N GLN A 64 26.23 14.52 5.94
CA GLN A 64 27.42 13.71 5.74
C GLN A 64 28.59 14.65 5.42
N ASN A 65 29.60 14.65 6.28
CA ASN A 65 30.76 15.53 6.18
C ASN A 65 32.04 14.70 6.13
N ASP A 66 32.90 15.03 5.15
CA ASP A 66 34.25 14.51 5.06
C ASP A 66 35.22 15.58 5.55
N TYR A 67 35.98 15.27 6.60
CA TYR A 67 36.96 16.18 7.19
C TYR A 67 38.37 15.83 6.71
N SER A 68 39.12 16.85 6.31
CA SER A 68 40.52 16.75 5.96
C SER A 68 41.35 17.66 6.87
N LEU A 69 42.61 17.29 7.08
CA LEU A 69 43.53 18.08 7.88
C LEU A 69 43.99 19.29 7.07
N SER A 70 43.89 20.48 7.65
CA SER A 70 44.31 21.75 7.04
C SER A 70 45.82 21.96 7.09
N ALA A 71 46.52 21.27 7.98
CA ALA A 71 47.95 21.35 8.17
C ALA A 71 48.59 19.96 8.18
N SER A 72 49.81 19.87 7.64
CA SER A 72 50.62 18.66 7.68
C SER A 72 51.34 18.56 9.01
N GLY A 73 51.34 17.37 9.62
CA GLY A 73 52.07 17.07 10.83
C GLY A 73 51.84 15.64 11.31
N LYS A 74 52.49 15.28 12.41
CA LYS A 74 52.29 13.97 13.05
C LYS A 74 51.01 14.02 13.89
N VAL A 75 50.12 13.04 13.70
CA VAL A 75 48.93 12.89 14.55
C VAL A 75 49.35 12.43 15.94
N LEU A 76 48.96 13.18 16.97
CA LEU A 76 49.19 12.85 18.38
C LEU A 76 48.01 12.06 18.95
N CYS A 77 46.79 12.57 18.71
CA CYS A 77 45.55 11.98 19.19
C CYS A 77 44.51 12.00 18.07
N ALA A 78 43.64 10.99 18.04
CA ALA A 78 42.48 10.95 17.15
C ALA A 78 41.30 10.31 17.87
N LEU A 79 40.11 10.82 17.59
CA LEU A 79 38.86 10.23 18.06
C LEU A 79 38.70 8.79 17.55
N SER A 80 38.14 7.90 18.37
CA SER A 80 37.96 6.50 17.96
C SER A 80 36.78 6.35 17.02
N LYS A 81 36.84 5.32 16.17
CA LYS A 81 35.75 5.02 15.24
C LYS A 81 34.47 4.68 16.02
N GLY A 82 33.39 5.38 15.71
CA GLY A 82 32.07 5.17 16.31
C GLY A 82 31.76 6.09 17.49
N ASP A 83 32.72 6.91 17.92
CA ASP A 83 32.49 7.89 18.96
C ASP A 83 31.57 9.02 18.45
N ALA A 84 30.72 9.53 19.34
CA ALA A 84 29.92 10.71 19.10
C ALA A 84 30.71 11.97 19.51
N PHE A 85 30.50 13.05 18.77
CA PHE A 85 31.11 14.35 19.04
C PHE A 85 30.12 15.47 18.75
N SER A 86 30.40 16.65 19.29
CA SER A 86 29.65 17.88 19.10
C SER A 86 30.45 18.89 18.30
N LYS A 87 29.75 19.89 17.78
CA LYS A 87 30.39 21.01 17.09
C LYS A 87 31.36 21.72 18.02
N GLY A 88 32.62 21.84 17.59
CA GLY A 88 33.69 22.48 18.35
C GLY A 88 34.61 21.50 19.07
N ASP A 89 34.26 20.22 19.12
CA ASP A 89 35.13 19.20 19.69
C ASP A 89 36.37 18.98 18.81
N VAL A 90 37.51 18.75 19.46
CA VAL A 90 38.76 18.42 18.78
C VAL A 90 38.72 16.95 18.39
N LEU A 91 38.65 16.68 17.09
CA LEU A 91 38.58 15.32 16.56
C LEU A 91 39.96 14.69 16.37
N ILE A 92 40.95 15.51 16.00
CA ILE A 92 42.32 15.11 15.72
C ILE A 92 43.25 16.20 16.26
N GLU A 93 44.28 15.77 16.97
CA GLU A 93 45.36 16.60 17.47
C GLU A 93 46.64 16.32 16.67
N ILE A 94 47.28 17.38 16.19
CA ILE A 94 48.50 17.31 15.37
C ILE A 94 49.61 18.02 16.13
N ASP A 95 50.83 17.47 16.07
CA ASP A 95 52.04 18.11 16.59
C ASP A 95 52.25 19.48 15.93
N ASP A 96 52.16 20.53 16.73
CA ASP A 96 52.24 21.94 16.36
C ASP A 96 53.51 22.63 16.89
N SER A 97 54.47 21.88 17.43
CA SER A 97 55.71 22.41 18.02
C SER A 97 56.47 23.38 17.10
N ARG A 98 56.49 23.10 15.79
CA ARG A 98 57.12 23.98 14.80
C ARG A 98 56.32 25.26 14.60
N GLN A 99 54.99 25.18 14.63
CA GLN A 99 54.08 26.32 14.48
C GLN A 99 54.19 27.22 15.70
N GLU A 100 54.22 26.65 16.92
CA GLU A 100 54.45 27.40 18.16
C GLU A 100 55.79 28.14 18.14
N LEU A 101 56.87 27.50 17.68
CA LEU A 101 58.17 28.15 17.55
C LEU A 101 58.13 29.34 16.58
N LEU A 102 57.44 29.20 15.45
CA LEU A 102 57.29 30.27 14.46
C LEU A 102 56.46 31.43 15.01
N ILE A 103 55.40 31.15 15.77
CA ILE A 103 54.59 32.16 16.44
C ILE A 103 55.46 32.92 17.46
N THR A 104 56.17 32.19 18.32
CA THR A 104 57.08 32.78 19.32
C THR A 104 58.11 33.70 18.67
N GLN A 105 58.75 33.26 17.58
CA GLN A 105 59.71 34.09 16.85
C GLN A 105 59.07 35.34 16.25
N ALA A 106 57.84 35.24 15.74
CA ALA A 106 57.12 36.38 15.19
C ALA A 106 56.74 37.40 16.27
N GLU A 107 56.33 36.92 17.45
CA GLU A 107 56.00 37.76 18.60
C GLU A 107 57.23 38.53 19.12
N GLU A 108 58.38 37.87 19.24
CA GLU A 108 59.64 38.51 19.63
C GLU A 108 60.09 39.55 18.60
N ASN A 109 59.95 39.24 17.30
CA ASN A 109 60.26 40.20 16.24
C ASN A 109 59.36 41.45 16.32
N LEU A 110 58.08 41.29 16.66
CA LEU A 110 57.18 42.42 16.88
C LEU A 110 57.56 43.19 18.15
N ASN A 111 57.88 42.51 19.24
CA ASN A 111 58.29 43.15 20.49
C ASN A 111 59.52 44.02 20.28
N THR A 112 60.55 43.51 19.60
CA THR A 112 61.77 44.29 19.29
C THR A 112 61.53 45.48 18.35
N ALA A 113 60.49 45.45 17.50
CA ALA A 113 60.16 46.54 16.60
C ALA A 113 59.35 47.67 17.26
N TYR A 114 58.62 47.35 18.34
CA TYR A 114 57.78 48.30 19.08
C TYR A 114 58.35 48.70 20.46
N SER A 115 59.47 48.12 20.88
CA SER A 115 60.28 48.50 22.05
C SER A 115 61.26 49.62 21.72
#